data_AF-C3RUJ9-F1
#
_entry.id   AF-C3RUJ9-F1
#
_cell.length_a   1.000
_cell.length_b   1.000
_cell.length_c   1.000
_cell.angle_alpha   90.00
_cell.angle_beta   90.00
_cell.angle_gamma   90.00
#
_symmetry.space_group_name_H-M   'P 1'
#
loop_
_entity.id
_entity.type
_entity.pdbx_description
1 polymer ?
#
loop_
_entity_poly.entity_id
_entity_poly.type
_entity_poly.pdbx_seq_one_letter_code
_entity_poly.pdbx_strand_id
1 'polypeptide(L)'
;ELTRRRFGPPVRLEVDEQIDTRVLELLTRELGVTPVETYKLPTPLDLRGLFLLGDLDRSDLKDEPWMAMTHPDLAPQERSQQGDI
;
A
#
# COMPACT_ATOMS: atom_id res chain seq x y z
N GLU A 1 -11.48 -6.63 -20.16
CA GLU A 1 -10.62 -5.44 -20.32
C GLU A 1 -9.58 -5.34 -19.20
N LEU A 2 -8.66 -6.32 -19.12
CA LEU A 2 -7.49 -6.33 -18.20
C LEU A 2 -6.23 -6.91 -18.88
N THR A 3 -6.32 -7.26 -20.16
CA THR A 3 -5.37 -8.11 -20.90
C THR A 3 -4.23 -7.33 -21.57
N ARG A 4 -4.15 -6.01 -21.32
CA ARG A 4 -3.13 -5.12 -21.89
C ARG A 4 -2.46 -4.25 -20.84
N ARG A 5 -2.34 -4.73 -19.60
CA ARG A 5 -1.34 -4.18 -18.71
C ARG A 5 0.02 -4.62 -19.25
N ARG A 6 0.67 -3.76 -20.03
CA ARG A 6 2.12 -3.85 -20.22
C ARG A 6 2.69 -3.69 -18.81
N PHE A 7 3.13 -4.80 -18.21
CA PHE A 7 4.02 -4.69 -17.06
C PHE A 7 5.25 -3.96 -17.59
N GLY A 8 5.45 -2.73 -17.12
CA GLY A 8 6.70 -2.03 -17.31
C GLY A 8 7.82 -2.86 -16.67
N PRO A 9 9.09 -2.57 -17.01
CA PRO A 9 10.21 -3.21 -16.34
C PRO A 9 10.03 -3.12 -14.81
N PRO A 10 10.31 -4.19 -14.06
CA PRO A 10 10.19 -4.20 -12.62
C PRO A 10 10.98 -3.06 -12.01
N VAL A 11 10.31 -2.25 -11.20
CA VAL A 11 10.89 -1.01 -10.65
C VAL A 11 11.72 -1.28 -9.39
N ARG A 12 11.48 -2.42 -8.73
CA ARG A 12 12.14 -2.78 -7.48
C ARG A 12 12.11 -4.28 -7.21
N LEU A 13 13.25 -4.85 -6.86
CA LEU A 13 13.42 -6.21 -6.32
C LEU A 13 13.91 -6.10 -4.87
N GLU A 14 13.08 -6.51 -3.91
CA GLU A 14 13.47 -6.63 -2.50
C GLU A 14 13.81 -8.09 -2.20
N VAL A 15 14.95 -8.32 -1.55
CA VAL A 15 15.44 -9.65 -1.18
C VAL A 15 16.02 -9.65 0.23
N ASP A 16 16.11 -10.82 0.83
CA ASP A 16 16.78 -11.02 2.12
C ASP A 16 18.27 -10.65 1.99
N GLU A 17 18.84 -10.01 3.01
CA GLU A 17 20.28 -9.77 3.14
C GLU A 17 21.11 -11.05 3.02
N GLN A 18 20.57 -12.18 3.48
CA GLN A 18 21.19 -13.50 3.47
C GLN A 18 20.85 -14.32 2.20
N ILE A 19 20.23 -13.72 1.17
CA ILE A 19 19.91 -14.43 -0.07
C ILE A 19 21.16 -15.05 -0.70
N ASP A 20 21.02 -16.30 -1.13
CA ASP A 20 22.05 -16.98 -1.90
C ASP A 20 22.37 -16.20 -3.19
N THR A 21 23.67 -16.04 -3.48
CA THR A 21 24.12 -15.21 -4.60
C THR A 21 23.68 -15.79 -5.94
N ARG A 22 23.63 -17.12 -6.07
CA ARG A 22 23.18 -17.77 -7.31
C ARG A 22 21.70 -17.55 -7.56
N VAL A 23 20.89 -17.55 -6.50
CA VAL A 23 19.45 -17.21 -6.58
C VAL A 23 19.26 -15.75 -6.96
N LEU A 24 20.04 -14.83 -6.37
CA LEU A 24 19.96 -13.41 -6.74
C LEU A 24 20.30 -13.18 -8.21
N GLU A 25 21.40 -13.76 -8.71
CA GLU A 25 21.76 -13.68 -10.13
C GLU A 25 20.67 -14.20 -11.06
N LEU A 26 20.02 -15.30 -10.67
CA LEU A 26 18.90 -15.88 -11.42
C LEU A 26 17.75 -14.87 -11.49
N LEU A 27 17.32 -14.33 -10.35
CA LEU A 27 16.22 -13.36 -10.28
C LEU A 27 16.54 -12.09 -11.07
N THR A 28 17.75 -11.54 -10.91
CA THR A 28 18.19 -10.35 -11.65
C THR A 28 18.11 -10.56 -13.16
N ARG A 29 18.58 -11.70 -13.66
CA ARG A 29 18.54 -12.03 -15.09
C ARG A 29 17.11 -12.21 -15.60
N GLU A 30 16.32 -13.03 -14.94
CA GLU A 30 14.99 -13.41 -15.42
C GLU A 30 13.97 -12.26 -15.30
N LEU A 31 14.10 -11.42 -14.27
CA LEU A 31 13.26 -10.24 -14.08
C LEU A 31 13.76 -9.02 -14.85
N GLY A 32 15.00 -9.05 -15.36
CA GLY A 32 15.59 -7.92 -16.07
C GLY A 32 15.76 -6.67 -15.19
N VAL A 33 15.93 -6.85 -13.88
CA VAL A 33 16.22 -5.75 -12.94
C VAL A 33 17.71 -5.43 -12.93
N THR A 34 18.02 -4.18 -12.62
CA THR A 34 19.38 -3.70 -12.45
C THR A 34 19.80 -3.73 -10.97
N PRO A 35 21.11 -3.63 -10.66
CA PRO A 35 21.58 -3.54 -9.28
C PRO A 35 21.01 -2.33 -8.52
N VAL A 36 20.69 -1.22 -9.21
CA VAL A 36 20.11 -0.02 -8.57
C VAL A 36 18.62 -0.20 -8.21
N GLU A 37 17.96 -1.18 -8.81
CA GLU A 37 16.58 -1.58 -8.51
C GLU A 37 16.54 -2.73 -7.48
N THR A 38 17.69 -3.24 -7.05
CA THR A 38 17.80 -4.39 -6.15
C THR A 38 18.17 -3.94 -4.73
N TYR A 39 17.33 -4.31 -3.76
CA TYR A 39 17.46 -3.91 -2.36
C TYR A 39 17.57 -5.16 -1.48
N LYS A 40 18.67 -5.28 -0.75
CA LYS A 40 18.83 -6.27 0.32
C LYS A 40 18.28 -5.66 1.61
N LEU A 41 17.33 -6.34 2.23
CA LEU A 41 16.64 -5.88 3.43
C LEU A 41 16.65 -6.96 4.53
N PRO A 42 16.64 -6.57 5.82
CA PRO A 42 16.45 -7.50 6.91
C PRO A 42 15.13 -8.26 6.78
N THR A 43 15.11 -9.52 7.24
CA THR A 43 13.88 -10.31 7.30
C THR A 43 13.06 -10.01 8.56
N PRO A 44 11.73 -10.23 8.51
CA PRO A 44 10.94 -10.74 7.38
C PRO A 44 10.64 -9.69 6.31
N LEU A 45 10.60 -10.11 5.04
CA LEU A 45 10.13 -9.28 3.93
C LEU A 45 8.60 -9.21 3.92
N ASP A 46 8.06 -8.17 3.27
CA ASP A 46 6.62 -7.94 3.13
C ASP A 46 5.86 -7.96 4.46
N LEU A 47 5.98 -6.86 5.21
CA LEU A 47 5.32 -6.70 6.51
C LEU A 47 3.81 -6.44 6.43
N ARG A 48 3.18 -6.51 5.24
CA ARG A 48 1.73 -6.32 5.12
C ARG A 48 0.93 -7.36 5.91
N GLY A 49 1.51 -8.54 6.16
CA GLY A 49 0.89 -9.55 7.03
C GLY A 49 0.60 -9.04 8.44
N LEU A 50 1.33 -8.03 8.94
CA LEU A 50 1.09 -7.44 10.27
C LEU A 50 -0.26 -6.74 10.38
N PHE A 51 -0.89 -6.33 9.27
CA PHE A 51 -2.24 -5.77 9.31
C PHE A 51 -3.28 -6.77 9.84
N LEU A 52 -3.06 -8.08 9.65
CA LEU A 52 -3.92 -9.12 10.23
C LEU A 52 -3.91 -9.09 11.76
N LEU A 53 -2.81 -8.64 12.38
CA LEU A 53 -2.75 -8.46 13.84
C LEU A 53 -3.58 -7.24 14.28
N GLY A 54 -3.57 -6.17 13.49
CA GLY A 54 -4.39 -4.97 13.73
C GLY A 54 -5.90 -5.25 13.62
N ASP A 55 -6.29 -6.22 12.80
CA ASP A 55 -7.69 -6.60 12.59
C ASP A 55 -8.29 -7.41 13.75
N LEU A 56 -7.47 -7.93 14.68
CA LEU A 56 -7.94 -8.69 15.83
C LEU A 56 -8.94 -7.87 16.68
N ASP A 57 -9.94 -8.55 17.26
CA ASP A 57 -10.95 -7.90 18.11
C ASP A 57 -10.39 -7.60 19.52
N ARG A 58 -9.55 -6.56 19.59
CA ARG A 58 -8.87 -6.07 20.80
C ARG A 58 -8.97 -4.56 20.88
N SER A 59 -10.19 -4.06 21.12
CA SER A 59 -10.44 -2.63 21.27
C SER A 59 -9.61 -1.98 22.38
N ASP A 60 -9.22 -2.74 23.41
CA ASP A 60 -8.34 -2.31 24.49
C ASP A 60 -6.90 -1.98 24.05
N LEU A 61 -6.52 -2.40 22.83
CA LEU A 61 -5.21 -2.15 22.24
C LEU A 61 -5.28 -1.25 20.99
N LYS A 62 -6.47 -0.75 20.62
CA LYS A 62 -6.68 0.10 19.44
C LYS A 62 -6.84 1.57 19.85
N ASP A 63 -6.47 2.47 18.95
CA ASP A 63 -6.77 3.89 19.12
C ASP A 63 -8.28 4.12 19.16
N GLU A 64 -8.70 5.14 19.90
CA GLU A 64 -10.10 5.57 19.94
C GLU A 64 -10.58 5.99 18.54
N PRO A 65 -11.74 5.50 18.07
CA PRO A 65 -12.26 5.86 16.75
C PRO A 65 -12.45 7.37 16.61
N TRP A 66 -11.81 7.96 15.59
CA TRP A 66 -12.03 9.35 15.25
C TRP A 66 -13.41 9.54 14.58
N MET A 67 -14.21 10.49 15.09
CA MET A 67 -15.43 10.91 14.42
C MET A 67 -15.15 12.08 13.47
N ALA A 68 -15.31 11.84 12.17
CA ALA A 68 -15.21 12.90 11.17
C ALA A 68 -16.31 13.95 11.38
N MET A 69 -15.93 15.22 11.36
CA MET A 69 -16.86 16.35 11.46
C MET A 69 -16.82 17.16 10.17
N THR A 70 -17.99 17.52 9.65
CA THR A 70 -18.12 18.46 8.53
C THR A 70 -17.76 19.86 9.02
N HIS A 71 -16.95 20.59 8.25
CA HIS A 71 -16.69 22.00 8.53
C HIS A 71 -18.03 22.75 8.65
N PRO A 72 -18.24 23.61 9.66
CA PRO A 72 -19.52 24.29 9.87
C PRO A 72 -20.09 24.98 8.63
N ASP A 73 -19.23 25.62 7.84
CA ASP A 73 -19.63 26.34 6.61
C ASP A 73 -20.00 25.43 5.42
N LEU A 74 -19.66 24.13 5.50
CA LEU A 74 -19.98 23.11 4.50
C LEU A 74 -21.10 22.18 4.98
N ALA A 75 -21.64 22.41 6.19
CA ALA A 75 -22.80 21.68 6.67
C ALA A 75 -23.96 21.94 5.68
N PRO A 76 -24.73 20.89 5.30
CA PRO A 76 -25.84 21.06 4.39
C PRO A 76 -26.84 22.06 4.99
N GLN A 77 -26.84 23.28 4.47
CA GLN A 77 -27.92 24.22 4.73
C GLN A 77 -29.13 23.74 3.95
N GLU A 78 -30.28 23.63 4.61
CA GLU A 78 -31.56 23.44 3.93
C GLU A 78 -31.76 24.61 2.95
N ARG A 79 -31.56 24.35 1.65
CA ARG A 79 -31.89 25.31 0.61
C ARG A 79 -33.37 25.19 0.30
N SER A 80 -34.20 25.95 0.99
CA SER A 80 -35.55 26.28 0.54
C SER A 80 -35.42 27.18 -0.69
N GLN A 81 -35.26 26.61 -1.89
CA GLN A 81 -35.40 27.39 -3.12
C GLN A 81 -36.89 27.71 -3.33
N GLN A 82 -37.24 28.99 -3.24
CA GLN A 82 -38.30 29.52 -4.09
C GLN A 82 -37.58 30.07 -5.33
N GLY A 83 -37.72 29.38 -6.46
CA GLY A 83 -37.21 29.88 -7.73
C GLY A 83 -38.01 31.11 -8.11
N ASP A 84 -37.33 32.25 -8.28
CA ASP A 84 -37.96 33.46 -8.81
C ASP A 84 -38.35 33.25 -10.28
N ILE A 85 -39.56 33.70 -10.60
CA ILE A 85 -40.23 33.70 -11.91
C ILE A 85 -39.78 34.94 -12.69
#